data_AF-A0AA36LL12-F1
#
_entry.id   AF-A0AA36LL12-F1
#
_cell.length_a   1.000
_cell.length_b   1.000
_cell.length_c   1.000
_cell.angle_alpha   90.00
_cell.angle_beta   90.00
_cell.angle_gamma   90.00
#
_symmetry.space_group_name_H-M   'P 1'
#
loop_
_entity.id
_entity.type
_entity.pdbx_description
1 polymer ?
#
loop_
_entity_poly.entity_id
_entity_poly.type
_entity_poly.pdbx_seq_one_letter_code
_entity_poly.pdbx_strand_id
1 'polypeptide(L)'
;MKILIIDECFYTRSGVNTYFNSSVSLNLMDSPTVEQATLAIHDFSPDIIIVNLTKYCRFDGHCPLLEQFLNCCGKAKVYIYLDASYPFSETPIPLTDSVSILAKRYLPELLQKLAEISNDMRKPHLPCPSSLFSPQEHKVMCYWMMEMPNYRIARKLNISDSTVYSHKRHITEKIKVRNRLELCFIYNVFKYLY
;
A
#
# COMPACT_ATOMS: atom_id res chain seq x y z
N MET A 1 13.29 -14.85 8.55
CA MET A 1 12.48 -13.94 7.71
C MET A 1 13.22 -12.62 7.57
N LYS A 2 13.32 -12.05 6.36
CA LYS A 2 14.00 -10.78 6.09
C LYS A 2 12.98 -9.65 5.98
N ILE A 3 13.11 -8.61 6.81
CA ILE A 3 12.20 -7.46 6.82
C ILE A 3 12.99 -6.20 6.50
N LEU A 4 12.48 -5.40 5.55
CA LEU A 4 12.99 -4.07 5.23
C LEU A 4 12.00 -3.01 5.69
N ILE A 5 12.42 -2.11 6.60
CA ILE A 5 11.63 -0.93 7.02
C ILE A 5 12.16 0.33 6.33
N ILE A 6 11.26 1.10 5.71
CA ILE A 6 11.58 2.31 4.96
C ILE A 6 10.77 3.48 5.52
N ASP A 7 11.43 4.42 6.18
CA ASP A 7 10.80 5.64 6.72
C ASP A 7 11.83 6.74 6.83
N GLU A 8 11.53 7.98 6.46
CA GLU A 8 12.43 9.12 6.69
C GLU A 8 12.63 9.36 8.21
N CYS A 9 11.63 9.04 9.04
CA CYS A 9 11.66 9.18 10.49
C CYS A 9 12.56 8.12 11.16
N PHE A 10 13.71 8.57 11.68
CA PHE A 10 14.66 7.72 12.42
C PHE A 10 14.00 7.00 13.60
N TYR A 11 13.17 7.68 14.39
CA TYR A 11 12.52 7.08 15.56
C TYR A 11 11.57 5.95 15.20
N THR A 12 10.88 6.04 14.05
CA THR A 12 10.03 4.95 13.57
C THR A 12 10.87 3.74 13.19
N ARG A 13 11.95 3.92 12.43
CA ARG A 13 12.88 2.82 12.09
C ARG A 13 13.50 2.20 13.33
N SER A 14 14.02 3.02 14.25
CA SER A 14 14.60 2.57 15.52
C SER A 14 13.58 1.81 16.39
N GLY A 15 12.32 2.27 16.44
CA GLY A 15 11.24 1.60 17.16
C GLY A 15 10.93 0.22 16.58
N VAL A 16 10.82 0.12 15.25
CA VAL A 16 10.61 -1.15 14.54
C VAL A 16 11.79 -2.11 14.77
N ASN A 17 13.03 -1.64 14.63
CA ASN A 17 14.23 -2.43 14.88
C ASN A 17 14.26 -2.95 16.32
N THR A 18 13.99 -2.08 17.30
CA THR A 18 13.97 -2.46 18.73
C THR A 18 12.88 -3.48 19.03
N TYR A 19 11.70 -3.33 18.42
CA TYR A 19 10.58 -4.26 18.58
C TYR A 19 10.95 -5.68 18.13
N PHE A 20 11.56 -5.81 16.96
CA PHE A 20 11.91 -7.10 16.36
C PHE A 20 13.25 -7.69 16.85
N ASN A 21 14.18 -6.88 17.38
CA ASN A 21 15.49 -7.35 17.87
C ASN A 21 15.39 -8.39 19.01
N SER A 22 14.22 -8.52 19.63
CA SER A 22 13.94 -9.59 20.60
C SER A 22 13.80 -10.98 19.98
N SER A 23 13.65 -11.08 18.64
CA SER A 23 13.37 -12.32 17.91
C SER A 23 14.58 -12.81 17.12
N VAL A 24 15.18 -13.93 17.53
CA VAL A 24 16.44 -14.48 17.00
C VAL A 24 16.36 -14.91 15.51
N SER A 25 15.16 -15.07 14.95
CA SER A 25 14.90 -15.57 13.59
C SER A 25 14.67 -14.48 12.52
N LEU A 26 14.77 -13.20 12.90
CA LEU A 26 14.51 -12.06 12.02
C LEU A 26 15.83 -11.40 11.57
N ASN A 27 15.96 -11.16 10.27
CA ASN A 27 17.01 -10.32 9.72
C ASN A 27 16.37 -8.99 9.28
N LEU A 28 16.79 -7.90 9.89
CA LEU A 28 16.21 -6.57 9.69
C LEU A 28 17.19 -5.69 8.94
N MET A 29 16.67 -4.96 7.96
CA MET A 29 17.36 -3.83 7.33
C MET A 29 16.45 -2.61 7.41
N ASP A 30 17.03 -1.45 7.66
CA ASP A 30 16.31 -0.18 7.58
C ASP A 30 16.91 0.74 6.52
N SER A 31 16.06 1.56 5.91
CA SER A 31 16.46 2.57 4.94
C SER A 31 15.70 3.87 5.22
N PRO A 32 16.38 5.04 5.21
CA PRO A 32 15.70 6.32 5.39
C PRO A 32 14.86 6.72 4.18
N THR A 33 15.17 6.23 2.98
CA THR A 33 14.48 6.67 1.76
C THR A 33 14.18 5.52 0.80
N VAL A 34 13.23 5.77 -0.10
CA VAL A 34 12.83 4.82 -1.16
C VAL A 34 13.95 4.64 -2.17
N GLU A 35 14.70 5.68 -2.49
CA GLU A 35 15.86 5.64 -3.40
C GLU A 35 16.91 4.66 -2.89
N GLN A 36 17.34 4.81 -1.63
CA GLN A 36 18.33 3.92 -1.02
C GLN A 36 17.81 2.49 -0.89
N ALA A 37 16.55 2.33 -0.52
CA ALA A 37 15.91 1.03 -0.43
C ALA A 37 15.86 0.32 -1.79
N THR A 38 15.55 1.05 -2.86
CA THR A 38 15.47 0.49 -4.22
C THR A 38 16.79 -0.14 -4.65
N LEU A 39 17.92 0.48 -4.29
CA LEU A 39 19.26 -0.07 -4.55
C LEU A 39 19.54 -1.32 -3.71
N ALA A 40 19.11 -1.33 -2.44
CA ALA A 40 19.40 -2.40 -1.50
C ALA A 40 18.46 -3.62 -1.62
N ILE A 41 17.27 -3.48 -2.21
CA ILE A 41 16.26 -4.55 -2.30
C ILE A 41 16.80 -5.79 -3.02
N HIS A 42 17.57 -5.60 -4.10
CA HIS A 42 18.11 -6.72 -4.86
C HIS A 42 19.05 -7.59 -4.02
N ASP A 43 19.98 -6.96 -3.30
CA ASP A 43 20.99 -7.65 -2.52
C ASP A 43 20.42 -8.21 -1.22
N PHE A 44 19.57 -7.43 -0.54
CA PHE A 44 18.95 -7.84 0.71
C PHE A 44 17.87 -8.91 0.50
N SER A 45 17.15 -8.90 -0.63
CA SER A 45 16.06 -9.83 -0.97
C SER A 45 15.01 -9.99 0.16
N PRO A 46 14.30 -8.91 0.55
CA PRO A 46 13.35 -8.94 1.66
C PRO A 46 12.14 -9.85 1.38
N ASP A 47 11.67 -10.56 2.43
CA ASP A 47 10.39 -11.27 2.40
C ASP A 47 9.23 -10.29 2.64
N ILE A 48 9.46 -9.29 3.49
CA ILE A 48 8.49 -8.26 3.89
C ILE A 48 9.12 -6.88 3.76
N ILE A 49 8.38 -5.94 3.17
CA ILE A 49 8.74 -4.52 3.11
C ILE A 49 7.67 -3.73 3.86
N ILE A 50 8.07 -2.91 4.81
CA ILE A 50 7.19 -1.98 5.51
C ILE A 50 7.65 -0.58 5.12
N VAL A 51 6.78 0.23 4.52
CA VAL A 51 7.18 1.50 3.89
C VAL A 51 6.22 2.64 4.17
N ASN A 52 6.78 3.78 4.59
CA ASN A 52 6.05 5.05 4.67
C ASN A 52 6.04 5.73 3.30
N LEU A 53 4.85 5.84 2.68
CA LEU A 53 4.71 6.55 1.39
C LEU A 53 3.94 7.87 1.48
N THR A 54 3.79 8.42 2.70
CA THR A 54 3.00 9.65 2.94
C THR A 54 3.41 10.82 2.06
N LYS A 55 4.72 11.00 1.84
CA LYS A 55 5.27 12.06 0.98
C LYS A 55 4.81 11.92 -0.47
N TYR A 56 4.70 10.69 -0.97
CA TYR A 56 4.31 10.41 -2.34
C TYR A 56 2.81 10.58 -2.60
N CYS A 57 1.97 10.53 -1.56
CA CYS A 57 0.56 10.88 -1.68
C CYS A 57 0.34 12.30 -2.20
N ARG A 58 1.27 13.21 -1.92
CA ARG A 58 1.22 14.62 -2.33
C ARG A 58 1.91 14.90 -3.66
N PHE A 59 2.49 13.87 -4.29
CA PHE A 59 3.14 14.03 -5.57
C PHE A 59 2.09 13.96 -6.68
N ASP A 60 1.76 15.12 -7.25
CA ASP A 60 0.87 15.19 -8.40
C ASP A 60 1.61 14.77 -9.68
N GLY A 61 0.95 13.93 -10.48
CA GLY A 61 1.51 13.42 -11.74
C GLY A 61 2.28 12.10 -11.58
N HIS A 62 3.16 11.82 -12.54
CA HIS A 62 3.93 10.57 -12.64
C HIS A 62 5.24 10.69 -11.84
N CYS A 63 5.50 9.71 -10.98
CA CYS A 63 6.68 9.62 -10.13
C CYS A 63 7.50 8.38 -10.52
N PRO A 64 8.53 8.53 -11.37
CA PRO A 64 9.32 7.40 -11.87
C PRO A 64 9.99 6.60 -10.75
N LEU A 65 10.43 7.28 -9.70
CA LEU A 65 11.06 6.63 -8.55
C LEU A 65 10.10 5.68 -7.82
N LEU A 66 8.86 6.10 -7.58
CA LEU A 66 7.88 5.28 -6.89
C LEU A 66 7.47 4.08 -7.75
N GLU A 67 7.27 4.29 -9.05
CA GLU A 67 7.00 3.22 -9.99
C GLU A 67 8.14 2.20 -10.03
N GLN A 68 9.39 2.67 -10.15
CA GLN A 68 10.57 1.81 -10.11
C GLN A 68 10.65 1.02 -8.80
N PHE A 69 10.45 1.67 -7.66
CA PHE A 69 10.47 1.03 -6.36
C PHE A 69 9.43 -0.12 -6.25
N LEU A 70 8.18 0.15 -6.63
CA LEU A 70 7.12 -0.85 -6.56
C LEU A 70 7.40 -2.03 -7.50
N ASN A 71 7.97 -1.78 -8.69
CA ASN A 71 8.42 -2.83 -9.61
C ASN A 71 9.59 -3.65 -9.03
N CYS A 72 10.51 -3.02 -8.28
CA CYS A 72 11.63 -3.70 -7.63
C CYS A 72 11.21 -4.56 -6.43
N CYS A 73 10.06 -4.31 -5.81
CA CYS A 73 9.61 -5.08 -4.63
C CYS A 73 9.36 -6.58 -4.92
N GLY A 74 9.24 -6.98 -6.19
CA GLY A 74 9.22 -8.38 -6.61
C GLY A 74 8.13 -9.21 -5.92
N LYS A 75 8.54 -10.29 -5.24
CA LYS A 75 7.62 -11.21 -4.52
C LYS A 75 7.42 -10.84 -3.04
N ALA A 76 8.06 -9.79 -2.56
CA ALA A 76 7.96 -9.39 -1.15
C ALA A 76 6.51 -8.99 -0.80
N LYS A 77 6.08 -9.28 0.42
CA LYS A 77 4.84 -8.72 0.97
C LYS A 77 5.11 -7.26 1.38
N VAL A 78 4.45 -6.32 0.73
CA VAL A 78 4.61 -4.88 0.96
C VAL A 78 3.46 -4.35 1.82
N TYR A 79 3.80 -3.72 2.93
CA TYR A 79 2.89 -2.96 3.78
C TYR A 79 3.19 -1.48 3.66
N ILE A 80 2.35 -0.77 2.92
CA ILE A 80 2.40 0.69 2.81
C ILE A 80 1.65 1.28 4.00
N TYR A 81 2.28 2.15 4.78
CA TYR A 81 1.57 2.92 5.79
C TYR A 81 1.63 4.42 5.52
N LEU A 82 0.58 5.12 5.96
CA LEU A 82 0.42 6.55 5.80
C LEU A 82 0.33 7.24 7.15
N ASP A 83 1.06 8.34 7.33
CA ASP A 83 0.94 9.26 8.46
C ASP A 83 -0.31 10.15 8.27
N ALA A 84 -1.46 9.46 8.27
CA ALA A 84 -2.78 10.01 8.07
C ALA A 84 -3.79 9.19 8.89
N SER A 85 -4.99 9.74 9.07
CA SER A 85 -6.07 9.01 9.76
C SER A 85 -6.75 7.94 8.91
N TYR A 86 -6.50 7.96 7.60
CA TYR A 86 -7.03 7.04 6.62
C TYR A 86 -5.90 6.13 6.07
N PRO A 87 -6.23 4.94 5.55
CA PRO A 87 -7.56 4.35 5.50
C PRO A 87 -8.12 4.01 6.89
N PHE A 88 -9.44 4.11 7.06
CA PHE A 88 -10.14 3.84 8.32
C PHE A 88 -10.37 2.33 8.49
N SER A 89 -9.29 1.59 8.75
CA SER A 89 -9.30 0.15 8.96
C SER A 89 -8.23 -0.26 9.97
N GLU A 90 -8.61 -1.07 10.97
CA GLU A 90 -7.69 -1.65 11.95
C GLU A 90 -6.80 -2.75 11.37
N THR A 91 -7.17 -3.27 10.19
CA THR A 91 -6.40 -4.27 9.46
C THR A 91 -5.89 -3.68 8.15
N PRO A 92 -4.68 -4.06 7.69
CA PRO A 92 -4.18 -3.63 6.40
C PRO A 92 -5.15 -4.00 5.27
N ILE A 93 -5.51 -3.03 4.45
CA ILE A 93 -6.39 -3.23 3.29
C ILE A 93 -5.54 -3.83 2.17
N PRO A 94 -5.85 -5.05 1.69
CA PRO A 94 -5.14 -5.61 0.55
C PRO A 94 -5.49 -4.83 -0.71
N LEU A 95 -4.48 -4.25 -1.37
CA LEU A 95 -4.63 -3.60 -2.67
C LEU A 95 -4.44 -4.62 -3.79
N THR A 96 -3.43 -5.46 -3.63
CA THR A 96 -3.09 -6.64 -4.42
C THR A 96 -2.69 -7.77 -3.47
N ASP A 97 -2.28 -8.93 -4.00
CA ASP A 97 -1.87 -10.07 -3.18
C ASP A 97 -0.61 -9.80 -2.37
N SER A 98 0.31 -9.03 -2.95
CA SER A 98 1.59 -8.67 -2.31
C SER A 98 1.51 -7.32 -1.60
N VAL A 99 0.62 -6.40 -1.99
CA VAL A 99 0.62 -5.04 -1.44
C VAL A 99 -0.62 -4.76 -0.60
N SER A 100 -0.42 -4.23 0.60
CA SER A 100 -1.49 -3.82 1.50
C SER A 100 -1.21 -2.44 2.07
N ILE A 101 -2.26 -1.70 2.41
CA ILE A 101 -2.17 -0.33 2.91
C ILE A 101 -2.86 -0.14 4.26
N LEU A 102 -2.27 0.66 5.14
CA LEU A 102 -2.82 0.97 6.46
C LEU A 102 -2.52 2.41 6.90
N ALA A 103 -3.24 2.89 7.91
CA ALA A 103 -2.85 4.09 8.62
C ALA A 103 -1.73 3.78 9.62
N LYS A 104 -0.76 4.70 9.78
CA LYS A 104 0.43 4.56 10.66
C LYS A 104 0.07 4.23 12.10
N ARG A 105 -1.10 4.69 12.57
CA ARG A 105 -1.60 4.35 13.91
C ARG A 105 -1.72 2.84 14.17
N TYR A 106 -1.89 2.05 13.11
CA TYR A 106 -2.04 0.59 13.17
C TYR A 106 -0.73 -0.16 12.88
N LEU A 107 0.39 0.56 12.78
CA LEU A 107 1.71 -0.05 12.60
C LEU A 107 2.07 -0.98 13.78
N PRO A 108 1.86 -0.63 15.06
CA PRO A 108 2.17 -1.53 16.17
C PRO A 108 1.47 -2.90 16.08
N GLU A 109 0.20 -2.92 15.70
CA GLU A 109 -0.61 -4.12 15.54
C GLU A 109 -0.13 -4.97 14.36
N LEU A 110 0.35 -4.33 13.28
CA LEU A 110 1.02 -5.03 12.20
C LEU A 110 2.32 -5.68 12.69
N LEU A 111 3.17 -4.95 13.43
CA LEU A 111 4.43 -5.49 13.95
C LEU A 111 4.19 -6.70 14.86
N GLN A 112 3.18 -6.64 15.73
CA GLN A 112 2.79 -7.77 16.57
C GLN A 112 2.41 -9.00 15.75
N LYS A 113 1.54 -8.84 14.75
CA LYS A 113 1.14 -9.95 13.87
C LYS A 113 2.33 -10.55 13.13
N LEU A 114 3.25 -9.72 12.65
CA LEU A 114 4.46 -10.18 11.96
C LEU A 114 5.41 -10.95 12.90
N ALA A 115 5.55 -10.52 14.15
CA ALA A 115 6.31 -11.24 15.16
C ALA A 115 5.69 -12.62 15.46
N GLU A 116 4.35 -12.68 15.58
CA GLU A 116 3.62 -13.95 15.78
C GLU A 116 3.81 -14.91 14.59
N ILE A 117 3.68 -14.41 13.34
CA ILE A 117 3.91 -15.20 12.12
C ILE A 117 5.35 -15.73 12.07
N SER A 118 6.33 -14.94 12.49
CA SER A 118 7.73 -15.37 12.46
C SER A 118 8.05 -16.52 13.42
N ASN A 119 7.22 -16.70 14.45
CA ASN A 119 7.35 -17.79 15.42
C ASN A 119 6.59 -19.05 14.98
N ASP A 120 5.61 -18.94 14.08
CA ASP A 120 4.86 -20.07 13.54
C ASP A 120 5.54 -20.61 12.27
N MET A 121 6.11 -21.81 12.34
CA MET A 121 6.85 -22.47 11.25
C MET A 121 5.96 -22.90 10.06
N ARG A 122 4.67 -22.53 10.05
CA ARG A 122 3.72 -22.87 9.00
C ARG A 122 3.82 -21.86 7.87
N LYS A 123 4.18 -22.34 6.67
CA LYS A 123 4.21 -21.55 5.45
C LYS A 123 2.83 -20.92 5.22
N PRO A 124 2.72 -19.58 5.07
CA PRO A 124 1.45 -18.98 4.70
C PRO A 124 1.02 -19.50 3.32
N HIS A 125 -0.23 -19.93 3.22
CA HIS A 125 -0.86 -20.26 1.94
C HIS A 125 -0.78 -19.03 1.03
N LEU A 126 -0.24 -19.22 -0.18
CA LEU A 126 -0.26 -18.21 -1.22
C LEU A 126 -1.73 -17.94 -1.59
N PRO A 127 -2.25 -16.71 -1.37
CA PRO A 127 -3.59 -16.36 -1.82
C PRO A 127 -3.65 -16.39 -3.35
N CYS A 128 -4.81 -16.78 -3.88
CA CYS A 128 -5.15 -16.64 -5.30
C CYS A 128 -5.09 -15.16 -5.70
N PRO A 129 -4.64 -14.82 -6.93
CA PRO A 129 -4.48 -13.43 -7.29
C PRO A 129 -5.80 -12.67 -7.24
N SER A 130 -5.88 -11.69 -6.35
CA SER A 130 -7.08 -10.90 -6.08
C SER A 130 -6.69 -9.42 -5.97
N SER A 131 -7.25 -8.63 -6.88
CA SER A 131 -7.24 -7.19 -6.76
C SER A 131 -8.41 -6.73 -5.88
N LEU A 132 -8.19 -5.66 -5.11
CA LEU A 132 -9.26 -4.98 -4.37
C LEU A 132 -10.40 -4.49 -5.30
N PHE A 133 -10.03 -4.02 -6.49
CA PHE A 133 -10.95 -3.40 -7.45
C PHE A 133 -11.20 -4.33 -8.62
N SER A 134 -12.47 -4.46 -8.99
CA SER A 134 -12.84 -5.05 -10.28
C SER A 134 -12.26 -4.21 -11.42
N PRO A 135 -12.06 -4.80 -12.62
CA PRO A 135 -11.60 -4.05 -13.79
C PRO A 135 -12.46 -2.83 -14.12
N GLN A 136 -13.76 -2.90 -13.84
CA GLN A 136 -14.69 -1.78 -14.07
C GLN A 136 -14.52 -0.67 -13.02
N GLU A 137 -14.39 -1.02 -11.74
CA GLU A 137 -14.09 -0.04 -10.68
C GLU A 137 -12.75 0.65 -10.95
N HIS A 138 -11.74 -0.10 -11.39
CA HIS A 138 -10.45 0.46 -11.75
C HIS A 138 -10.57 1.53 -12.85
N LYS A 139 -11.28 1.22 -13.96
CA LYS A 139 -11.53 2.20 -15.04
C LYS A 139 -12.28 3.44 -14.56
N VAL A 140 -13.33 3.27 -13.74
CA VAL A 140 -14.09 4.39 -13.15
C VAL A 140 -13.18 5.25 -12.28
N MET A 141 -12.36 4.61 -11.44
CA MET A 141 -11.40 5.26 -10.56
C MET A 141 -10.41 6.11 -11.35
N CYS A 142 -9.78 5.56 -12.41
CA CYS A 142 -8.84 6.31 -13.25
C CYS A 142 -9.47 7.58 -13.82
N TYR A 143 -10.64 7.49 -14.46
CA TYR A 143 -11.28 8.69 -15.01
C TYR A 143 -11.76 9.65 -13.92
N TRP A 144 -12.17 9.14 -12.76
CA TRP A 144 -12.56 9.98 -11.64
C TRP A 144 -11.39 10.78 -11.08
N MET A 145 -10.21 10.18 -10.99
CA MET A 145 -8.98 10.85 -10.56
C MET A 145 -8.45 11.84 -11.60
N MET A 146 -8.77 11.65 -12.88
CA MET A 146 -8.59 12.65 -13.94
C MET A 146 -9.67 13.75 -13.96
N GLU A 147 -10.43 13.89 -12.87
CA GLU A 147 -11.47 14.90 -12.69
C GLU A 147 -12.62 14.84 -13.70
N MET A 148 -12.83 13.67 -14.32
CA MET A 148 -13.89 13.51 -15.29
C MET A 148 -15.27 13.50 -14.61
N PRO A 149 -16.24 14.31 -15.08
CA PRO A 149 -17.60 14.29 -14.54
C PRO A 149 -18.31 12.97 -14.89
N ASN A 150 -19.26 12.56 -14.04
CA ASN A 150 -19.92 11.24 -14.14
C ASN A 150 -20.47 10.96 -15.55
N TYR A 151 -21.17 11.91 -16.17
CA TYR A 151 -21.78 11.70 -17.49
C TYR A 151 -20.76 11.37 -18.58
N ARG A 152 -19.52 11.91 -18.49
CA ARG A 152 -18.43 11.59 -19.43
C ARG A 152 -17.85 10.22 -19.16
N ILE A 153 -17.68 9.85 -17.88
CA ILE A 153 -17.26 8.50 -17.48
C ILE A 153 -18.26 7.47 -17.98
N ALA A 154 -19.55 7.72 -17.73
CA ALA A 154 -20.68 6.89 -18.14
C ALA A 154 -20.67 6.64 -19.64
N ARG A 155 -20.56 7.71 -20.45
CA ARG A 155 -20.46 7.61 -21.91
C ARG A 155 -19.21 6.85 -22.37
N LYS A 156 -18.04 7.08 -21.76
CA LYS A 156 -16.79 6.38 -22.12
C LYS A 156 -16.84 4.88 -21.81
N LEU A 157 -17.50 4.52 -20.72
CA LEU A 157 -17.56 3.14 -20.23
C LEU A 157 -18.84 2.40 -20.65
N ASN A 158 -19.72 3.06 -21.42
CA ASN A 158 -21.02 2.54 -21.85
C ASN A 158 -21.89 2.02 -20.67
N ILE A 159 -21.96 2.81 -19.60
CA ILE A 159 -22.79 2.55 -18.40
C ILE A 159 -23.62 3.80 -18.07
N SER A 160 -24.56 3.71 -17.13
CA SER A 160 -25.34 4.88 -16.69
C SER A 160 -24.57 5.76 -15.70
N ASP A 161 -25.01 7.01 -15.54
CA ASP A 161 -24.48 7.94 -14.53
C ASP A 161 -24.65 7.38 -13.10
N SER A 162 -25.79 6.73 -12.85
CA SER A 162 -26.07 6.07 -11.57
C SER A 162 -25.10 4.90 -11.30
N THR A 163 -24.74 4.13 -12.32
CA THR A 163 -23.73 3.06 -12.18
C THR A 163 -22.34 3.63 -11.87
N VAL A 164 -21.96 4.76 -12.48
CA VAL A 164 -20.72 5.46 -12.12
C VAL A 164 -20.74 5.88 -10.65
N TYR A 165 -21.84 6.46 -10.17
CA TYR A 165 -21.98 6.84 -8.77
C TYR A 165 -21.84 5.63 -7.83
N SER A 166 -22.51 4.52 -8.12
CA SER A 166 -22.39 3.28 -7.33
C SER A 166 -20.95 2.76 -7.31
N HIS A 167 -20.24 2.75 -8.45
CA HIS A 167 -18.83 2.36 -8.48
C HIS A 167 -17.96 3.29 -7.62
N LYS A 168 -18.13 4.61 -7.70
CA LYS A 168 -17.39 5.57 -6.86
C LYS A 168 -17.60 5.30 -5.37
N ARG A 169 -18.85 5.04 -4.98
CA ARG A 169 -19.20 4.67 -3.62
C ARG A 169 -18.51 3.38 -3.18
N HIS A 170 -18.58 2.31 -3.98
CA HIS A 170 -17.91 1.05 -3.66
C HIS A 170 -16.39 1.20 -3.57
N ILE A 171 -15.77 1.99 -4.46
CA ILE A 171 -14.34 2.29 -4.40
C ILE A 171 -13.98 2.92 -3.05
N THR A 172 -14.72 3.95 -2.62
CA THR A 172 -14.48 4.61 -1.32
C THR A 172 -14.73 3.68 -0.12
N GLU A 173 -15.72 2.80 -0.20
CA GLU A 173 -16.06 1.82 0.85
C GLU A 173 -15.01 0.71 0.96
N LYS A 174 -14.42 0.29 -0.16
CA LYS A 174 -13.36 -0.74 -0.22
C LYS A 174 -12.05 -0.23 0.35
N ILE A 175 -11.63 0.97 -0.04
CA ILE A 175 -10.39 1.60 0.45
C ILE A 175 -10.57 2.27 1.82
N LYS A 176 -11.79 2.28 2.36
CA LYS A 176 -12.14 2.84 3.68
C LYS A 176 -11.71 4.31 3.81
N VAL A 177 -12.12 5.13 2.86
CA VAL A 177 -11.96 6.59 2.91
C VAL A 177 -13.33 7.27 2.93
N ARG A 178 -13.40 8.48 3.48
CA ARG A 178 -14.64 9.24 3.68
C ARG A 178 -14.97 10.15 2.52
N ASN A 179 -13.98 10.58 1.75
CA ASN A 179 -14.16 11.58 0.71
C ASN A 179 -13.17 11.41 -0.45
N ARG A 180 -13.44 12.14 -1.55
CA ARG A 180 -12.63 12.11 -2.78
C ARG A 180 -11.19 12.57 -2.53
N LEU A 181 -10.94 13.52 -1.62
CA LEU A 181 -9.59 14.05 -1.38
C LEU A 181 -8.70 12.99 -0.74
N GLU A 182 -9.20 12.31 0.28
CA GLU A 182 -8.51 11.16 0.89
C GLU A 182 -8.22 10.08 -0.16
N LEU A 183 -9.21 9.74 -1.00
CA LEU A 183 -8.99 8.80 -2.10
C LEU A 183 -7.90 9.28 -3.06
N CYS A 184 -7.89 10.56 -3.44
CA CYS A 184 -6.92 11.15 -4.35
C CYS A 184 -5.48 11.01 -3.80
N PHE A 185 -5.29 11.33 -2.51
CA PHE A 185 -4.00 11.17 -1.86
C PHE A 185 -3.50 9.74 -1.89
N ILE A 186 -4.36 8.76 -1.58
CA ILE A 186 -3.96 7.36 -1.62
C ILE A 186 -3.74 6.88 -3.08
N TYR A 187 -4.57 7.33 -4.02
CA TYR A 187 -4.48 6.96 -5.43
C TYR A 187 -3.12 7.33 -6.04
N ASN A 188 -2.53 8.46 -5.64
CA ASN A 188 -1.19 8.85 -6.09
C ASN A 188 -0.10 7.82 -5.77
N VAL A 189 -0.34 6.94 -4.81
CA VAL A 189 0.55 5.83 -4.46
C VAL A 189 0.16 4.54 -5.18
N PHE A 190 -1.07 4.06 -5.04
CA PHE A 190 -1.40 2.72 -5.56
C PHE A 190 -1.71 2.66 -7.06
N LYS A 191 -1.78 3.80 -7.77
CA LYS A 191 -2.00 3.82 -9.22
C LYS A 191 -0.93 3.06 -10.01
N TYR A 192 0.25 2.83 -9.44
CA TYR A 192 1.34 2.06 -10.03
C TYR A 192 1.23 0.54 -9.78
N LEU A 193 0.19 0.08 -9.06
CA LEU A 193 -0.03 -1.35 -8.80
C LEU A 193 -0.90 -2.04 -9.86
N TYR A 194 -1.37 -1.30 -10.85
CA TYR A 194 -2.42 -1.69 -11.79
C TYR A 194 -2.03 -1.42 -13.24
#